data_AF-L0JX45-F1
#
_entry.id   AF-L0JX45-F1
#
_cell.length_a   1.000
_cell.length_b   1.000
_cell.length_c   1.000
_cell.angle_alpha   90.00
_cell.angle_beta   90.00
_cell.angle_gamma   90.00
#
_symmetry.space_group_name_H-M   'P 1'
#
loop_
_entity.id
_entity.type
_entity.pdbx_description
1 polymer ?
#
loop_
_entity_poly.entity_id
_entity_poly.type
_entity_poly.pdbx_seq_one_letter_code
_entity_poly.pdbx_strand_id
1 'polypeptide(L)'
;MVLHTMSQTVVLGVIGSDAHVVGITILEQALSAAGFDVVNLGVQTSQEDFAEAAVAHSAEAVLVSSLYGHAEQDCQGFHDVLDDADIDAVTYIGGNLAVGQDDFEQTRETFEELGFDRVFDSETDPEEAIAALERDLHLTTSESDQVTVTS
;
A
#
# COMPACT_ATOMS: atom_id res chain seq x y z
N MET A 1 -24.61 -18.13 -7.94
CA MET A 1 -23.61 -17.10 -8.31
C MET A 1 -22.34 -17.46 -7.59
N VAL A 2 -21.32 -17.91 -8.32
CA VAL A 2 -19.97 -17.96 -7.79
C VAL A 2 -19.51 -16.51 -7.88
N LEU A 3 -19.46 -15.81 -6.75
CA LEU A 3 -18.70 -14.56 -6.69
C LEU A 3 -17.29 -14.95 -7.10
N HIS A 4 -16.85 -14.48 -8.27
CA HIS A 4 -15.43 -14.49 -8.60
C HIS A 4 -14.84 -13.50 -7.62
N THR A 5 -14.47 -13.96 -6.42
CA THR A 5 -13.59 -13.22 -5.53
C THR A 5 -12.27 -13.21 -6.28
N MET A 6 -12.06 -12.17 -7.10
CA MET A 6 -10.72 -11.79 -7.54
C MET A 6 -9.91 -11.70 -6.25
N SER A 7 -8.89 -12.55 -6.13
CA SER A 7 -7.97 -12.50 -5.00
C SER A 7 -7.37 -11.10 -4.96
N GLN A 8 -7.71 -10.33 -3.92
CA GLN A 8 -7.18 -8.99 -3.73
C GLN A 8 -5.77 -9.12 -3.21
N THR A 9 -4.86 -9.19 -4.17
CA THR A 9 -3.45 -9.41 -3.88
C THR A 9 -2.81 -8.09 -3.52
N VAL A 10 -2.16 -8.07 -2.37
CA VAL A 10 -1.49 -6.90 -1.82
C VAL A 10 -0.02 -7.23 -1.64
N VAL A 11 0.85 -6.45 -2.26
CA VAL A 11 2.30 -6.57 -2.05
C VAL A 11 2.68 -5.71 -0.86
N LEU A 12 3.39 -6.29 0.09
CA LEU A 12 3.85 -5.62 1.30
C LEU A 12 5.37 -5.79 1.44
N GLY A 13 6.07 -4.74 1.83
CA GLY A 13 7.48 -4.87 2.19
C GLY A 13 8.08 -3.60 2.75
N VAL A 14 9.40 -3.62 2.90
CA VAL A 14 10.20 -2.48 3.34
C VAL A 14 11.26 -2.19 2.30
N ILE A 15 11.25 -0.99 1.73
CA ILE A 15 12.26 -0.57 0.75
C ILE A 15 13.57 -0.21 1.47
N GLY A 16 14.70 -0.52 0.85
CA GLY A 16 15.98 0.09 1.20
C GLY A 16 16.77 -0.65 2.29
N SER A 17 17.32 0.07 3.26
CA SER A 17 18.19 -0.52 4.31
C SER A 17 17.47 -0.84 5.62
N ASP A 18 16.16 -0.69 5.64
CA ASP A 18 15.38 -0.87 6.85
C ASP A 18 15.15 -2.35 7.16
N ALA A 19 15.61 -2.77 8.34
CA ALA A 19 15.55 -4.14 8.84
C ALA A 19 14.41 -4.35 9.86
N HIS A 20 13.49 -3.39 10.02
CA HIS A 20 12.40 -3.48 10.99
C HIS A 20 11.28 -4.39 10.49
N VAL A 21 11.35 -5.67 10.87
CA VAL A 21 10.37 -6.70 10.47
C VAL A 21 9.03 -6.57 11.21
N VAL A 22 8.98 -5.90 12.36
CA VAL A 22 7.79 -5.90 13.24
C VAL A 22 6.59 -5.23 12.55
N GLY A 23 6.79 -4.08 11.92
CA GLY A 23 5.70 -3.33 11.26
C GLY A 23 5.03 -4.15 10.14
N ILE A 24 5.84 -4.69 9.22
CA ILE A 24 5.33 -5.53 8.14
C ILE A 24 4.68 -6.83 8.64
N THR A 25 5.17 -7.41 9.74
CA THR A 25 4.57 -8.64 10.29
C THR A 25 3.18 -8.36 10.88
N ILE A 26 2.99 -7.21 11.52
CA ILE A 26 1.68 -6.79 12.04
C ILE A 26 0.72 -6.52 10.88
N LEU A 27 1.17 -5.77 9.87
CA LEU A 27 0.37 -5.47 8.68
C LEU A 27 -0.01 -6.75 7.92
N GLU A 28 0.93 -7.67 7.71
CA GLU A 28 0.67 -8.96 7.06
C GLU A 28 -0.42 -9.74 7.79
N GLN A 29 -0.34 -9.84 9.12
CA GLN A 29 -1.35 -10.53 9.91
C GLN A 29 -2.72 -9.84 9.83
N ALA A 30 -2.75 -8.52 9.90
CA ALA A 30 -3.99 -7.74 9.85
C ALA A 30 -4.67 -7.84 8.47
N LEU A 31 -3.92 -7.65 7.39
CA LEU A 31 -4.40 -7.78 6.00
C LEU A 31 -4.86 -9.21 5.70
N SER A 32 -4.08 -10.21 6.12
CA SER A 32 -4.48 -11.62 5.97
C SER A 32 -5.76 -11.94 6.76
N ALA A 33 -5.91 -11.37 7.96
CA ALA A 33 -7.12 -11.53 8.76
C ALA A 33 -8.35 -10.85 8.15
N ALA A 34 -8.15 -9.74 7.42
CA ALA A 34 -9.18 -9.06 6.63
C ALA A 34 -9.53 -9.80 5.32
N GLY A 35 -8.74 -10.80 4.92
CA GLY A 35 -9.03 -11.66 3.77
C GLY A 35 -8.29 -11.29 2.47
N PHE A 36 -7.29 -10.41 2.55
CA PHE A 36 -6.39 -10.11 1.43
C PHE A 36 -5.37 -11.22 1.20
N ASP A 37 -4.98 -11.44 -0.05
CA ASP A 37 -3.84 -12.30 -0.40
C ASP A 37 -2.56 -11.47 -0.28
N VAL A 38 -1.82 -11.64 0.83
CA VAL A 38 -0.64 -10.81 1.12
C VAL A 38 0.63 -11.45 0.56
N VAL A 39 1.34 -10.72 -0.30
CA VAL A 39 2.68 -11.05 -0.80
C VAL A 39 3.69 -10.22 -0.02
N ASN A 40 4.21 -10.78 1.07
CA ASN A 40 5.23 -10.12 1.90
C ASN A 40 6.63 -10.35 1.32
N LEU A 41 7.24 -9.29 0.79
CA LEU A 41 8.61 -9.29 0.26
C LEU A 41 9.68 -9.23 1.36
N GLY A 42 9.28 -8.92 2.59
CA GLY A 42 10.17 -8.83 3.74
C GLY A 42 10.85 -7.47 3.85
N VAL A 43 12.08 -7.50 4.37
CA VAL A 43 12.90 -6.32 4.63
C VAL A 43 14.04 -6.18 3.65
N GLN A 44 14.50 -4.96 3.47
CA GLN A 44 15.58 -4.61 2.54
C GLN A 44 15.30 -5.01 1.09
N THR A 45 14.06 -4.77 0.67
CA THR A 45 13.57 -5.08 -0.67
C THR A 45 13.92 -3.95 -1.63
N SER A 46 14.27 -4.28 -2.88
CA SER A 46 14.52 -3.27 -3.90
C SER A 46 13.20 -2.78 -4.52
N GLN A 47 13.20 -1.57 -5.09
CA GLN A 47 12.06 -1.04 -5.85
C GLN A 47 11.68 -1.97 -7.02
N GLU A 48 12.67 -2.59 -7.66
CA GLU A 48 12.50 -3.53 -8.77
C GLU A 48 11.78 -4.81 -8.33
N ASP A 49 12.12 -5.35 -7.14
CA ASP A 49 11.44 -6.52 -6.58
C ASP A 49 9.95 -6.25 -6.29
N PHE A 50 9.63 -5.02 -5.84
CA PHE A 50 8.24 -4.60 -5.66
C PHE A 50 7.47 -4.60 -6.98
N ALA A 51 8.07 -4.03 -8.04
CA ALA A 51 7.45 -4.02 -9.36
C ALA A 51 7.31 -5.45 -9.93
N GLU A 52 8.35 -6.28 -9.83
CA GLU A 52 8.29 -7.67 -10.28
C GLU A 52 7.19 -8.46 -9.55
N ALA A 53 7.10 -8.31 -8.22
CA ALA A 53 6.07 -8.96 -7.43
C ALA A 53 4.66 -8.47 -7.78
N ALA A 54 4.49 -7.15 -7.94
CA ALA A 54 3.21 -6.57 -8.32
C ALA A 54 2.73 -7.09 -9.69
N VAL A 55 3.63 -7.20 -10.68
CA VAL A 55 3.33 -7.80 -11.98
C VAL A 55 3.03 -9.29 -11.86
N ALA A 56 3.92 -10.05 -11.19
CA ALA A 56 3.82 -11.50 -11.08
C ALA A 56 2.54 -11.96 -10.37
N HIS A 57 2.06 -11.16 -9.43
CA HIS A 57 0.88 -11.45 -8.63
C HIS A 57 -0.36 -10.64 -9.01
N SER A 58 -0.26 -9.78 -10.03
CA SER A 58 -1.34 -8.86 -10.43
C SER A 58 -1.90 -8.10 -9.23
N ALA A 59 -1.00 -7.50 -8.46
CA ALA A 59 -1.34 -6.83 -7.21
C ALA A 59 -2.24 -5.62 -7.47
N GLU A 60 -3.26 -5.47 -6.64
CA GLU A 60 -4.17 -4.31 -6.69
C GLU A 60 -3.66 -3.16 -5.81
N ALA A 61 -2.80 -3.47 -4.84
CA ALA A 61 -2.15 -2.48 -4.01
C ALA A 61 -0.71 -2.86 -3.63
N VAL A 62 0.11 -1.84 -3.42
CA VAL A 62 1.50 -1.94 -2.98
C VAL A 62 1.70 -1.11 -1.72
N LEU A 63 2.06 -1.77 -0.63
CA LEU A 63 2.24 -1.18 0.70
C LEU A 63 3.71 -1.20 1.07
N VAL A 64 4.26 -0.01 1.33
CA VAL A 64 5.63 0.20 1.78
C VAL A 64 5.63 0.59 3.25
N SER A 65 6.32 -0.17 4.09
CA SER A 65 6.57 0.21 5.48
C SER A 65 7.98 0.74 5.63
N SER A 66 8.16 1.84 6.37
CA SER A 66 9.47 2.38 6.73
C SER A 66 9.46 2.94 8.15
N LEU A 67 10.45 2.58 8.96
CA LEU A 67 10.52 2.93 10.39
C LEU A 67 11.81 3.66 10.77
N TYR A 68 12.77 3.79 9.86
CA TYR A 68 14.09 4.39 10.16
C TYR A 68 14.25 5.85 9.70
N GLY A 69 13.21 6.46 9.12
CA GLY A 69 13.14 7.90 8.89
C GLY A 69 13.86 8.42 7.64
N HIS A 70 14.28 7.54 6.73
CA HIS A 70 14.87 7.92 5.43
C HIS A 70 14.04 7.43 4.24
N ALA A 71 12.72 7.32 4.44
CA ALA A 71 11.81 6.78 3.41
C ALA A 71 11.82 7.60 2.12
N GLU A 72 12.00 8.93 2.20
CA GLU A 72 12.06 9.81 1.02
C GLU A 72 13.21 9.40 0.08
N GLN A 73 14.40 9.13 0.64
CA GLN A 73 15.57 8.73 -0.14
C GLN A 73 15.37 7.35 -0.77
N ASP A 74 14.73 6.43 -0.05
CA ASP A 74 14.50 5.07 -0.51
C ASP A 74 13.39 4.97 -1.56
N CYS A 75 12.37 5.82 -1.46
CA CYS A 75 11.21 5.80 -2.36
C CYS A 75 11.38 6.72 -3.56
N GLN A 76 12.48 7.48 -3.64
CA GLN A 76 12.73 8.34 -4.79
C GLN A 76 12.88 7.50 -6.07
N GLY A 77 12.08 7.83 -7.08
CA GLY A 77 11.99 7.09 -8.35
C GLY A 77 11.14 5.82 -8.30
N PHE A 78 10.53 5.48 -7.15
CA PHE A 78 9.74 4.26 -7.00
C PHE A 78 8.53 4.23 -7.95
N HIS A 79 7.78 5.33 -8.03
CA HIS A 79 6.63 5.42 -8.92
C HIS A 79 7.01 5.42 -10.39
N ASP A 80 8.20 5.92 -10.76
CA ASP A 80 8.72 5.78 -12.13
C ASP A 80 8.96 4.29 -12.46
N VAL A 81 9.48 3.50 -11.53
CA VAL A 81 9.66 2.04 -11.69
C VAL A 81 8.32 1.32 -11.86
N LEU A 82 7.28 1.74 -11.13
CA LEU A 82 5.94 1.18 -11.28
C LEU A 82 5.29 1.55 -12.62
N ASP A 83 5.45 2.80 -13.06
CA ASP A 83 4.93 3.30 -14.34
C ASP A 83 5.63 2.61 -15.53
N ASP A 84 6.96 2.47 -15.48
CA ASP A 84 7.76 1.75 -16.50
C ASP A 84 7.35 0.26 -16.62
N ALA A 85 6.70 -0.30 -15.60
CA ALA A 85 6.20 -1.67 -15.57
C ALA A 85 4.69 -1.78 -15.89
N ASP A 86 4.02 -0.68 -16.26
CA ASP A 86 2.56 -0.60 -16.51
C ASP A 86 1.72 -1.09 -15.30
N ILE A 87 2.11 -0.70 -14.08
CA ILE A 87 1.43 -1.10 -12.83
C ILE A 87 0.47 0.01 -12.36
N ASP A 88 -0.84 -0.25 -12.44
CA ASP A 88 -1.92 0.64 -11.95
C ASP A 88 -2.35 0.36 -10.48
N ALA A 89 -1.47 -0.25 -9.67
CA ALA A 89 -1.79 -0.61 -8.29
C ALA A 89 -1.82 0.62 -7.36
N VAL A 90 -2.75 0.65 -6.40
CA VAL A 90 -2.81 1.74 -5.42
C VAL A 90 -1.62 1.65 -4.46
N THR A 91 -0.93 2.76 -4.25
CA THR A 91 0.32 2.80 -3.49
C THR A 91 0.14 3.43 -2.11
N TYR A 92 0.69 2.74 -1.11
CA TYR A 92 0.56 3.09 0.29
C TYR A 92 1.95 3.16 0.92
N ILE A 93 2.17 4.14 1.78
CA ILE A 93 3.38 4.21 2.60
C ILE A 93 3.05 4.51 4.06
N GLY A 94 3.70 3.81 4.99
CA GLY A 94 3.39 3.89 6.41
C GLY A 94 4.57 3.72 7.34
N GLY A 95 4.56 4.45 8.47
CA GLY A 95 5.50 4.29 9.57
C GLY A 95 6.22 5.57 9.95
N ASN A 96 7.48 5.46 10.37
CA ASN A 96 8.31 6.59 10.74
C ASN A 96 9.16 7.00 9.52
N LEU A 97 8.58 7.86 8.69
CA LEU A 97 9.05 8.16 7.34
C LEU A 97 10.19 9.19 7.29
N ALA A 98 10.26 10.09 8.27
CA ALA A 98 11.24 11.17 8.33
C ALA A 98 11.87 11.33 9.73
N VAL A 99 13.20 11.47 9.80
CA VAL A 99 13.89 11.73 11.08
C VAL A 99 13.71 13.19 11.51
N GLY A 100 13.18 13.40 12.73
CA GLY A 100 13.23 14.70 13.41
C GLY A 100 12.30 15.77 12.84
N GLN A 101 11.23 15.37 12.16
CA GLN A 101 10.14 16.27 11.78
C GLN A 101 9.03 16.21 12.82
N ASP A 102 8.70 17.36 13.41
CA ASP A 102 7.60 17.50 14.38
C ASP A 102 6.21 17.56 13.69
N ASP A 103 6.16 17.62 12.36
CA ASP A 103 4.94 17.88 11.59
C ASP A 103 4.70 16.82 10.51
N PHE A 104 3.72 15.95 10.76
CA PHE A 104 3.36 14.86 9.85
C PHE A 104 2.68 15.37 8.57
N GLU A 105 2.04 16.55 8.59
CA GLU A 105 1.36 17.08 7.41
C GLU A 105 2.35 17.37 6.28
N GLN A 106 3.49 17.98 6.60
CA GLN A 106 4.59 18.19 5.63
C GLN A 106 5.17 16.87 5.11
N THR A 107 5.27 15.86 5.99
CA THR A 107 5.75 14.53 5.60
C THR A 107 4.79 13.92 4.59
N ARG A 108 3.49 13.97 4.87
CA ARG A 108 2.44 13.50 3.96
C ARG A 108 2.51 14.20 2.60
N GLU A 109 2.56 15.53 2.57
CA GLU A 109 2.66 16.30 1.31
C GLU A 109 3.84 15.83 0.47
N THR A 110 5.01 15.61 1.10
CA THR A 110 6.21 15.12 0.41
C THR A 110 5.99 13.77 -0.28
N PHE A 111 5.35 12.81 0.40
CA PHE A 111 5.11 11.48 -0.19
C PHE A 111 3.94 11.47 -1.20
N GLU A 112 2.94 12.32 -1.03
CA GLU A 112 1.90 12.55 -2.05
C GLU A 112 2.52 13.16 -3.31
N GLU A 113 3.49 14.08 -3.19
CA GLU A 113 4.25 14.63 -4.32
C GLU A 113 5.16 13.60 -5.01
N LEU A 114 5.62 12.58 -4.27
CA LEU A 114 6.35 11.43 -4.84
C LEU A 114 5.44 10.45 -5.59
N GLY A 115 4.11 10.56 -5.42
CA GLY A 115 3.11 9.76 -6.13
C GLY A 115 2.34 8.77 -5.26
N PHE A 116 2.59 8.70 -3.95
CA PHE A 116 1.83 7.78 -3.08
C PHE A 116 0.37 8.23 -2.93
N ASP A 117 -0.56 7.29 -3.08
CA ASP A 117 -2.00 7.55 -2.94
C ASP A 117 -2.42 7.74 -1.48
N ARG A 118 -1.76 7.01 -0.57
CA ARG A 118 -2.04 7.03 0.87
C ARG A 118 -0.75 7.06 1.68
N VAL A 119 -0.70 7.97 2.65
CA VAL A 119 0.45 8.16 3.55
C VAL A 119 -0.02 8.08 5.00
N PHE A 120 0.60 7.21 5.79
CA PHE A 120 0.31 6.96 7.18
C PHE A 120 1.56 7.14 8.05
N ASP A 121 1.36 7.53 9.31
CA ASP A 121 2.44 7.59 10.29
C ASP A 121 2.58 6.26 11.04
N SER A 122 3.49 6.22 12.01
CA SER A 122 3.67 5.07 12.90
C SER A 122 2.59 4.92 13.98
N GLU A 123 1.75 5.94 14.17
CA GLU A 123 0.67 5.94 15.17
C GLU A 123 -0.65 5.42 14.60
N THR A 124 -0.77 5.39 13.27
CA THR A 124 -1.94 4.91 12.55
C THR A 124 -2.21 3.43 12.84
N ASP A 125 -3.45 3.11 13.19
CA ASP A 125 -3.87 1.73 13.42
C ASP A 125 -3.96 0.94 12.09
N PRO A 126 -3.50 -0.33 12.05
CA PRO A 126 -3.60 -1.17 10.85
C PRO A 126 -5.04 -1.29 10.29
N GLU A 127 -6.04 -1.21 11.16
CA GLU A 127 -7.46 -1.24 10.78
C GLU A 127 -7.84 -0.03 9.92
N GLU A 128 -7.22 1.13 10.13
CA GLU A 128 -7.46 2.32 9.31
C GLU A 128 -6.89 2.16 7.90
N ALA A 129 -5.68 1.60 7.79
CA ALA A 129 -5.06 1.28 6.50
C ALA A 129 -5.88 0.24 5.73
N ILE A 130 -6.39 -0.79 6.42
CA ILE A 130 -7.29 -1.80 5.85
C ILE A 130 -8.57 -1.14 5.34
N ALA A 131 -9.22 -0.31 6.16
CA ALA A 131 -10.45 0.37 5.76
C ALA A 131 -10.25 1.33 4.58
N ALA A 132 -9.07 1.96 4.46
CA ALA A 132 -8.70 2.74 3.29
C ALA A 132 -8.57 1.84 2.05
N LEU A 133 -7.86 0.72 2.20
CA LEU A 133 -7.64 -0.26 1.12
C LEU A 133 -8.96 -0.84 0.61
N GLU A 134 -9.88 -1.21 1.50
CA GLU A 134 -11.20 -1.72 1.12
C GLU A 134 -12.02 -0.68 0.31
N ARG A 135 -11.87 0.61 0.61
CA ARG A 135 -12.54 1.68 -0.15
C ARG A 135 -11.88 1.91 -1.50
N ASP A 136 -10.55 1.96 -1.55
CA ASP A 136 -9.81 2.25 -2.77
C ASP A 136 -9.93 1.09 -3.79
N LEU A 137 -10.00 -0.15 -3.31
CA LEU A 137 -10.30 -1.34 -4.12
C LEU A 137 -11.81 -1.52 -4.40
N HIS A 138 -12.64 -0.55 -4.04
CA HIS A 138 -14.09 -0.55 -4.28
C HIS A 138 -14.80 -1.82 -3.78
N LEU A 139 -14.33 -2.39 -2.67
CA LEU A 139 -14.94 -3.58 -2.05
C LEU A 139 -16.27 -3.26 -1.38
N THR A 140 -16.61 -1.98 -1.28
CA THR A 140 -17.95 -1.54 -0.91
C THR A 140 -18.91 -1.96 -2.01
N THR A 141 -19.72 -2.98 -1.70
CA THR A 141 -20.81 -3.52 -2.52
C THR A 141 -21.44 -2.45 -3.41
N SER A 142 -21.40 -2.70 -4.72
CA SER A 142 -22.21 -1.99 -5.70
C SER A 142 -23.69 -2.06 -5.29
N GLU A 143 -24.19 -0.98 -4.70
CA GLU A 143 -25.60 -0.61 -4.81
C GLU A 143 -25.67 0.76 -5.48
N SER A 144 -25.51 0.76 -6.81
CA SER A 144 -26.02 1.84 -7.67
C SER A 144 -26.33 1.31 -9.07
N ASP A 145 -27.08 0.21 -9.14
CA ASP A 145 -27.99 -0.02 -10.26
C ASP A 145 -29.38 0.48 -9.83
N GLN A 146 -29.53 1.80 -9.68
CA GLN A 146 -30.89 2.37 -9.67
C GLN A 146 -31.40 2.36 -11.10
N VAL A 147 -32.02 1.22 -11.41
CA VAL A 147 -32.94 0.97 -12.51
C VAL A 147 -33.78 2.22 -12.78
N THR A 148 -33.51 2.85 -13.91
CA THR A 148 -34.44 3.79 -14.55
C THR A 148 -35.67 3.00 -14.98
N VAL A 149 -36.74 3.00 -14.19
CA VAL A 149 -38.08 2.67 -14.67
C VAL A 149 -39.07 3.72 -14.18
N THR A 150 -39.46 4.54 -15.16
CA THR A 150 -40.62 5.41 -15.25
C THR A 150 -41.90 4.85 -14.63
N SER A 151 -42.68 5.72 -13.98
CA SER A 151 -44.13 5.85 -14.16
C SER A 151 -44.60 7.22 -13.68
#